data_AF-A0A6I3MT16-F1
#
_entry.id   AF-A0A6I3MT16-F1
#
_cell.length_a   1.000
_cell.length_b   1.000
_cell.length_c   1.000
_cell.angle_alpha   90.00
_cell.angle_beta   90.00
_cell.angle_gamma   90.00
#
_symmetry.space_group_name_H-M   'P 1'
#
loop_
_entity.id
_entity.type
_entity.pdbx_description
1 polymer ?
#
loop_
_entity_poly.entity_id
_entity_poly.type
_entity_poly.pdbx_seq_one_letter_code
_entity_poly.pdbx_strand_id
1 'polypeptide(L)'
;MYNNTLEEYKKAIKAKYEIEKEGQYFDYLNCPSRGKLRDLCWTIFENNAAQEDLNVFKNLLCLDFDHTKKNKFKEQKDKFRPIETFFKGETDPSNIDAINLAAIMVDFQPRPFKKFNEKCRIAEQKQTEGFNKIKPFVEVEKEVIDVENLVESENEETKEIPKKGNLFLDFKDMITKKMYPTKIIAITVGTVALVSSACLYFVQKKE
;
A
#
# COMPACT_ATOMS: atom_id res chain seq x y z
N MET A 1 -0.30 -19.77 -17.71
CA MET A 1 0.03 -18.32 -17.67
C MET A 1 -0.58 -17.59 -16.46
N TYR A 2 -1.09 -18.28 -15.42
CA TYR A 2 -1.70 -17.66 -14.23
C TYR A 2 -0.69 -17.39 -13.08
N ASN A 3 0.42 -18.14 -13.06
CA ASN A 3 1.40 -18.08 -11.98
C ASN A 3 2.14 -16.73 -11.92
N ASN A 4 2.30 -16.01 -13.02
CA ASN A 4 3.06 -14.76 -12.98
C ASN A 4 2.28 -13.61 -12.30
N THR A 5 0.99 -13.47 -12.59
CA THR A 5 0.16 -12.38 -12.05
C THR A 5 -0.06 -12.50 -10.53
N LEU A 6 -0.17 -13.72 -10.01
CA LEU A 6 -0.28 -13.94 -8.57
C LEU A 6 1.04 -13.57 -7.85
N GLU A 7 2.19 -13.94 -8.42
CA GLU A 7 3.48 -13.55 -7.86
C GLU A 7 3.71 -12.03 -7.91
N GLU A 8 3.28 -11.36 -8.98
CA GLU A 8 3.29 -9.90 -9.06
C GLU A 8 2.40 -9.26 -7.99
N TYR A 9 1.20 -9.81 -7.76
CA TYR A 9 0.30 -9.34 -6.69
C TYR A 9 0.97 -9.45 -5.32
N LYS A 10 1.56 -10.61 -5.00
CA LYS A 10 2.28 -10.82 -3.74
C LYS A 10 3.46 -9.86 -3.58
N LYS A 11 4.26 -9.66 -4.64
CA LYS A 11 5.38 -8.70 -4.63
C LYS A 11 4.91 -7.28 -4.40
N ALA A 12 3.82 -6.86 -5.04
CA ALA A 12 3.26 -5.53 -4.88
C ALA A 12 2.73 -5.30 -3.45
N ILE A 13 2.11 -6.32 -2.83
CA ILE A 13 1.69 -6.27 -1.43
C ILE A 13 2.91 -6.15 -0.50
N LYS A 14 3.98 -6.93 -0.73
CA LYS A 14 5.22 -6.82 0.07
C LYS A 14 5.84 -5.42 -0.05
N ALA A 15 5.91 -4.87 -1.26
CA ALA A 15 6.40 -3.52 -1.46
C ALA A 15 5.56 -2.47 -0.73
N LYS A 16 4.22 -2.62 -0.73
CA LYS A 16 3.32 -1.75 0.03
C LYS A 16 3.50 -1.92 1.55
N TYR A 17 3.68 -3.15 2.02
CA TYR A 17 3.96 -3.46 3.42
C TYR A 17 5.23 -2.77 3.93
N GLU A 18 6.32 -2.76 3.15
CA GLU A 18 7.57 -2.10 3.54
C GLU A 18 7.40 -0.59 3.78
N ILE A 19 6.44 0.03 3.11
CA ILE A 19 6.11 1.45 3.30
C ILE A 19 5.15 1.63 4.49
N GLU A 20 4.09 0.82 4.54
CA GLU A 20 3.05 0.95 5.57
C GLU A 20 3.50 0.49 6.96
N LYS A 21 4.54 -0.33 7.06
CA LYS A 21 5.08 -0.77 8.36
C LYS A 21 5.62 0.39 9.20
N GLU A 22 5.98 1.50 8.56
CA GLU A 22 6.41 2.77 9.18
C GLU A 22 5.26 3.81 9.28
N GLY A 23 4.06 3.44 8.83
CA GLY A 23 2.91 4.32 8.71
C GLY A 23 1.96 4.29 9.92
N GLN A 24 0.67 4.50 9.64
CA GLN A 24 -0.38 4.65 10.67
C GLN A 24 -0.45 3.48 11.65
N TYR A 25 -0.21 2.25 11.17
CA TYR A 25 -0.31 1.03 11.96
C TYR A 25 1.06 0.47 12.37
N PHE A 26 2.05 1.33 12.57
CA PHE A 26 3.43 0.97 12.97
C PHE A 26 3.48 -0.04 14.13
N ASP A 27 2.70 0.19 15.19
CA ASP A 27 2.67 -0.67 16.38
C ASP A 27 2.32 -2.13 16.07
N TYR A 28 1.53 -2.34 15.02
CA TYR A 28 1.10 -3.66 14.55
C TYR A 28 2.03 -4.23 13.47
N LEU A 29 2.50 -3.39 12.55
CA LEU A 29 3.17 -3.82 11.32
C LEU A 29 4.71 -3.85 11.41
N ASN A 30 5.36 -3.01 12.23
CA ASN A 30 6.83 -3.00 12.33
C ASN A 30 7.41 -4.31 12.89
N CYS A 31 6.72 -4.91 13.87
CA CYS A 31 7.05 -6.23 14.40
C CYS A 31 5.75 -7.04 14.47
N PRO A 32 5.33 -7.65 13.35
CA PRO A 32 4.05 -8.31 13.25
C PRO A 32 4.07 -9.62 14.03
N SER A 33 3.02 -9.83 14.82
CA SER A 33 2.72 -11.10 15.46
C SER A 33 1.29 -11.50 15.12
N ARG A 34 0.94 -12.78 15.22
CA ARG A 34 -0.44 -13.25 14.97
C ARG A 34 -1.49 -12.47 15.76
N GLY A 35 -1.18 -12.15 17.02
CA GLY A 35 -2.06 -11.36 17.87
C GLY A 35 -2.22 -9.92 17.38
N LYS A 36 -1.10 -9.26 17.07
CA LYS A 36 -1.11 -7.90 16.52
C LYS A 36 -1.85 -7.81 15.19
N LEU A 37 -1.59 -8.74 14.27
CA LEU A 37 -2.27 -8.81 12.98
C LEU A 37 -3.77 -9.05 13.16
N ARG A 38 -4.17 -9.96 14.05
CA ARG A 38 -5.58 -10.15 14.40
C ARG A 38 -6.22 -8.84 14.88
N ASP A 39 -5.59 -8.16 15.83
CA ASP A 39 -6.15 -6.95 16.43
C ASP A 39 -6.20 -5.77 15.43
N LEU A 40 -5.20 -5.68 14.54
CA LEU A 40 -5.21 -4.75 13.41
C LEU A 40 -6.37 -5.06 12.45
N CYS A 41 -6.56 -6.33 12.09
CA CYS A 41 -7.67 -6.75 11.22
C CYS A 41 -9.01 -6.31 11.81
N TRP A 42 -9.25 -6.53 13.11
CA TRP A 42 -10.45 -6.02 13.78
C TRP A 42 -10.61 -4.51 13.59
N THR A 43 -9.54 -3.77 13.85
CA THR A 43 -9.53 -2.29 13.78
C THR A 43 -9.84 -1.79 12.36
N ILE A 44 -9.32 -2.45 11.33
CA ILE A 44 -9.60 -2.09 9.93
C ILE A 44 -11.06 -2.32 9.59
N PHE A 45 -11.62 -3.49 9.92
CA PHE A 45 -13.01 -3.83 9.60
C PHE A 45 -14.03 -3.06 10.44
N GLU A 46 -13.65 -2.62 11.64
CA GLU A 46 -14.47 -1.75 12.47
C GLU A 46 -14.63 -0.34 11.85
N ASN A 47 -13.61 0.15 11.13
CA ASN A 47 -13.59 1.50 10.57
C ASN A 47 -13.84 1.57 9.05
N ASN A 48 -13.62 0.48 8.31
CA ASN A 48 -13.57 0.50 6.85
C ASN A 48 -14.04 -0.83 6.23
N ALA A 49 -15.35 -1.10 6.29
CA ALA A 49 -15.96 -2.31 5.78
C ALA A 49 -16.45 -2.14 4.33
N ALA A 50 -15.55 -2.27 3.35
CA ALA A 50 -15.99 -2.50 1.96
C ALA A 50 -16.60 -3.90 1.83
N GLN A 51 -17.69 -4.05 1.07
CA GLN A 51 -18.39 -5.34 0.93
C GLN A 51 -17.49 -6.47 0.42
N GLU A 52 -16.53 -6.15 -0.45
CA GLU A 52 -15.58 -7.15 -0.95
C GLU A 52 -14.54 -7.54 0.08
N ASP A 53 -14.08 -6.57 0.88
CA ASP A 53 -13.16 -6.83 1.98
C ASP A 53 -13.86 -7.73 3.04
N LEU A 54 -15.16 -7.51 3.29
CA LEU A 54 -15.98 -8.37 4.17
C LEU A 54 -16.07 -9.82 3.65
N ASN A 55 -16.15 -10.02 2.33
CA ASN A 55 -16.14 -11.35 1.74
C ASN A 55 -14.79 -12.05 1.95
N VAL A 56 -13.67 -11.32 1.79
CA VAL A 56 -12.33 -11.87 2.07
C VAL A 56 -12.20 -12.27 3.54
N PHE A 57 -12.69 -11.43 4.46
CA PHE A 57 -12.72 -11.72 5.88
C PHE A 57 -13.48 -13.01 6.17
N LYS A 58 -14.70 -13.12 5.63
CA LYS A 58 -15.56 -14.29 5.79
C LYS A 58 -14.89 -15.56 5.26
N ASN A 59 -14.25 -15.49 4.09
CA ASN A 59 -13.62 -16.66 3.48
C ASN A 59 -12.44 -17.19 4.31
N LEU A 60 -11.57 -16.33 4.83
CA LEU A 60 -10.41 -16.78 5.60
C LEU A 60 -10.79 -17.28 7.00
N LEU A 61 -11.70 -16.57 7.66
CA LEU A 61 -12.03 -16.79 9.08
C LEU A 61 -13.25 -17.69 9.26
N CYS A 62 -13.99 -17.98 8.19
CA CYS A 62 -15.25 -18.73 8.20
C CYS A 62 -16.30 -18.13 9.14
N LEU A 63 -16.29 -16.80 9.31
CA LEU A 63 -17.22 -16.09 10.20
C LEU A 63 -17.61 -14.73 9.59
N ASP A 64 -18.86 -14.36 9.77
CA ASP A 64 -19.35 -13.04 9.37
C ASP A 64 -18.84 -11.98 10.36
N PHE A 65 -18.40 -10.85 9.83
CA PHE A 65 -17.99 -9.73 10.67
C PHE A 65 -19.19 -9.17 11.42
N ASP A 66 -19.10 -9.16 12.74
CA ASP A 66 -20.15 -8.72 13.64
C ASP A 66 -19.49 -8.08 14.86
N HIS A 67 -19.76 -6.79 15.09
CA HIS A 67 -19.19 -6.01 16.18
C HIS A 67 -19.48 -6.63 17.55
N THR A 68 -20.58 -7.38 17.70
CA THR A 68 -20.96 -8.05 18.96
C THR A 68 -20.16 -9.33 19.22
N LYS A 69 -19.52 -9.92 18.19
CA LYS A 69 -18.85 -11.21 18.25
C LYS A 69 -17.33 -11.12 18.39
N LYS A 70 -16.82 -10.03 18.98
CA LYS A 70 -15.37 -9.80 19.19
C LYS A 70 -14.66 -10.96 19.90
N ASN A 71 -15.34 -11.65 20.83
CA ASN A 71 -14.76 -12.79 21.54
C ASN A 71 -14.48 -13.98 20.61
N LYS A 72 -15.41 -14.31 19.69
CA LYS A 72 -15.19 -15.38 18.69
C LYS A 72 -14.03 -15.05 17.76
N PHE A 73 -13.85 -13.77 17.45
CA PHE A 73 -12.74 -13.31 16.63
C PHE A 73 -11.38 -13.49 17.33
N LYS A 74 -11.30 -13.34 18.66
CA LYS A 74 -10.07 -13.55 19.43
C LYS A 74 -9.51 -14.97 19.25
N GLU A 75 -10.36 -15.97 19.04
CA GLU A 75 -10.00 -17.37 18.83
C GLU A 75 -9.34 -17.63 17.47
N GLN A 76 -9.51 -16.75 16.48
CA GLN A 76 -8.99 -16.94 15.12
C GLN A 76 -7.50 -16.60 14.96
N LYS A 77 -6.74 -16.47 16.05
CA LYS A 77 -5.33 -16.06 16.05
C LYS A 77 -4.48 -16.88 15.06
N ASP A 78 -4.70 -18.18 14.96
CA ASP A 78 -3.88 -19.06 14.12
C ASP A 78 -4.10 -18.84 12.61
N LYS A 79 -5.25 -18.29 12.20
CA LYS A 79 -5.54 -17.94 10.80
C LYS A 79 -4.62 -16.84 10.27
N PHE A 80 -3.98 -16.08 11.16
CA PHE A 80 -3.04 -15.01 10.81
C PHE A 80 -1.59 -15.48 10.67
N ARG A 81 -1.28 -16.75 10.96
CA ARG A 81 0.09 -17.29 10.79
C ARG A 81 0.61 -17.16 9.33
N PRO A 82 -0.17 -17.47 8.29
CA PRO A 82 0.31 -17.31 6.91
C PRO A 82 0.63 -15.85 6.57
N ILE A 83 -0.11 -14.90 7.13
CA ILE A 83 0.08 -13.46 6.90
C ILE A 83 1.32 -12.96 7.64
N GLU A 84 1.49 -13.38 8.89
CA GLU A 84 2.69 -13.07 9.69
C GLU A 84 3.96 -13.49 8.95
N THR A 85 4.04 -14.76 8.58
CA THR A 85 5.22 -15.33 7.92
C THR A 85 5.43 -14.76 6.52
N PHE A 86 4.35 -14.36 5.83
CA PHE A 86 4.43 -13.65 4.55
C PHE A 86 5.06 -12.25 4.68
N PHE A 87 4.61 -11.45 5.66
CA PHE A 87 5.17 -10.12 5.93
C PHE A 87 6.61 -10.17 6.44
N LYS A 88 6.98 -11.20 7.20
CA LYS A 88 8.37 -11.43 7.62
C LYS A 88 9.26 -11.96 6.49
N GLY A 89 8.69 -12.34 5.35
CA GLY A 89 9.43 -12.94 4.23
C GLY A 89 9.88 -14.38 4.49
N GLU A 90 9.37 -15.03 5.54
CA GLU A 90 9.71 -16.41 5.92
C GLU A 90 9.04 -17.44 4.99
N THR A 91 7.80 -17.17 4.56
CA THR A 91 7.05 -18.08 3.69
C THR A 91 6.37 -17.34 2.55
N ASP A 92 6.01 -18.11 1.52
CA ASP A 92 5.15 -17.68 0.44
C ASP A 92 3.81 -18.45 0.50
N PRO A 93 2.73 -17.83 1.01
CA PRO A 93 1.48 -18.54 1.24
C PRO A 93 0.78 -18.85 -0.09
N SER A 94 0.29 -20.09 -0.24
CA SER A 94 -0.56 -20.49 -1.38
C SER A 94 -2.03 -20.12 -1.18
N ASN A 95 -2.45 -19.81 0.06
CA ASN A 95 -3.83 -19.46 0.37
C ASN A 95 -4.15 -18.04 -0.12
N ILE A 96 -4.97 -17.94 -1.18
CA ILE A 96 -5.38 -16.68 -1.80
C ILE A 96 -6.14 -15.77 -0.82
N ASP A 97 -6.97 -16.32 0.07
CA ASP A 97 -7.70 -15.52 1.05
C ASP A 97 -6.75 -14.88 2.08
N ALA A 98 -5.68 -15.57 2.46
CA ALA A 98 -4.65 -15.01 3.33
C ALA A 98 -3.88 -13.87 2.62
N ILE A 99 -3.55 -14.05 1.33
CA ILE A 99 -2.90 -12.99 0.52
C ILE A 99 -3.83 -11.78 0.37
N ASN A 100 -5.12 -12.01 0.09
CA ASN A 100 -6.10 -10.94 -0.02
C ASN A 100 -6.27 -10.20 1.30
N LEU A 101 -6.29 -10.91 2.44
CA LEU A 101 -6.35 -10.26 3.74
C LEU A 101 -5.07 -9.46 4.02
N ALA A 102 -3.90 -9.97 3.62
CA ALA A 102 -2.64 -9.21 3.70
C ALA A 102 -2.72 -7.90 2.90
N ALA A 103 -3.31 -7.92 1.70
CA ALA A 103 -3.54 -6.72 0.89
C ALA A 103 -4.46 -5.70 1.61
N ILE A 104 -5.50 -6.17 2.31
CA ILE A 104 -6.39 -5.30 3.12
C ILE A 104 -5.60 -4.64 4.25
N MET A 105 -4.73 -5.39 4.94
CA MET A 105 -3.97 -4.90 6.11
C MET A 105 -2.98 -3.77 5.79
N VAL A 106 -2.54 -3.68 4.54
CA VAL A 106 -1.61 -2.64 4.06
C VAL A 106 -2.28 -1.66 3.09
N ASP A 107 -3.62 -1.66 3.05
CA ASP A 107 -4.44 -0.88 2.12
C ASP A 107 -3.97 -0.95 0.65
N PHE A 108 -3.49 -2.11 0.20
CA PHE A 108 -3.11 -2.31 -1.20
C PHE A 108 -4.35 -2.40 -2.10
N GLN A 109 -4.42 -1.57 -3.13
CA GLN A 109 -5.46 -1.59 -4.16
C GLN A 109 -4.80 -1.87 -5.51
N PRO A 110 -5.42 -2.55 -6.49
CA PRO A 110 -6.73 -3.18 -6.40
C PRO A 110 -6.68 -4.49 -5.60
N ARG A 111 -7.68 -4.69 -4.75
CA ARG A 111 -7.95 -5.93 -4.03
C ARG A 111 -9.43 -6.28 -4.14
N PRO A 112 -9.84 -7.56 -4.07
CA PRO A 112 -9.00 -8.77 -3.96
C PRO A 112 -8.31 -9.16 -5.29
N PHE A 113 -7.52 -10.24 -5.28
CA PHE A 113 -6.72 -10.71 -6.42
C PHE A 113 -7.51 -10.81 -7.75
N LYS A 114 -8.79 -11.19 -7.70
CA LYS A 114 -9.65 -11.23 -8.90
C LYS A 114 -9.67 -9.88 -9.64
N LYS A 115 -9.80 -8.77 -8.89
CA LYS A 115 -9.78 -7.41 -9.45
C LYS A 115 -8.40 -7.00 -9.93
N PHE A 116 -7.36 -7.39 -9.19
CA PHE A 116 -5.98 -7.15 -9.62
C PHE A 116 -5.70 -7.81 -10.97
N ASN A 117 -6.03 -9.09 -11.09
CA ASN A 117 -5.85 -9.86 -12.31
C ASN A 117 -6.63 -9.27 -13.50
N GLU A 118 -7.86 -8.83 -13.28
CA GLU A 118 -8.66 -8.16 -14.31
C GLU A 118 -8.01 -6.84 -14.78
N LYS A 119 -7.51 -6.01 -13.84
CA LYS A 119 -6.79 -4.78 -14.20
C LYS A 119 -5.51 -5.06 -14.99
N CYS A 120 -4.75 -6.08 -14.62
CA CYS A 120 -3.55 -6.47 -15.36
C CYS A 120 -3.89 -6.86 -16.81
N ARG A 121 -4.92 -7.70 -17.00
CA ARG A 121 -5.37 -8.12 -18.35
C ARG A 121 -5.83 -6.95 -19.21
N ILE A 122 -6.56 -5.99 -18.63
CA ILE A 122 -7.00 -4.79 -19.37
C ILE A 122 -5.79 -3.91 -19.74
N ALA A 123 -4.80 -3.78 -18.86
CA ALA A 123 -3.59 -3.02 -19.14
C ALA A 123 -2.76 -3.63 -20.29
N GLU A 124 -2.61 -4.96 -20.31
CA GLU A 124 -1.95 -5.70 -21.39
C GLU A 124 -2.65 -5.50 -22.75
N GLN A 125 -3.99 -5.55 -22.77
CA GLN A 125 -4.77 -5.31 -23.99
C GLN A 125 -4.57 -3.89 -24.52
N LYS A 126 -4.60 -2.88 -23.64
CA LYS A 126 -4.39 -1.46 -24.01
C LYS A 126 -2.99 -1.20 -24.56
N GLN A 127 -1.97 -1.88 -24.04
CA GLN A 127 -0.62 -1.79 -24.58
C GLN A 127 -0.55 -2.39 -25.99
N THR A 128 -1.25 -3.51 -26.23
CA THR A 128 -1.27 -4.18 -27.53
C THR A 128 -2.03 -3.39 -28.61
N GLU A 129 -3.10 -2.69 -28.22
CA GLU A 129 -3.85 -1.79 -29.11
C GLU A 129 -3.11 -0.49 -29.44
N GLY A 130 -2.20 -0.04 -28.57
CA GLY A 130 -1.36 1.15 -28.76
C GLY A 130 -0.28 1.00 -29.85
N PHE A 131 0.12 -0.23 -30.20
CA PHE A 131 1.14 -0.47 -31.25
C PHE A 131 0.58 -0.46 -32.68
N ASN A 132 -0.75 -0.57 -32.87
CA ASN A 132 -1.37 -0.65 -34.20
C ASN A 132 -1.73 0.72 -34.82
N LYS A 133 -1.27 1.83 -34.24
CA LYS A 133 -1.36 3.17 -34.82
C LYS A 133 0.00 3.86 -34.90
N ILE A 134 0.95 3.26 -35.62
CA ILE A 134 2.06 4.01 -36.21
C ILE A 134 2.17 3.58 -37.68
N LYS A 135 1.61 4.41 -38.58
CA LYS A 135 1.92 4.34 -40.01
C LYS A 135 3.38 4.79 -40.21
N PRO A 136 4.11 4.22 -41.18
CA PRO A 136 5.51 4.54 -41.44
C PRO A 136 5.59 5.91 -42.15
N PHE A 137 6.46 6.79 -41.67
CA PHE A 137 6.86 7.99 -42.41
C PHE A 137 8.38 8.17 -42.33
N VAL A 138 9.02 7.68 -43.40
CA VAL A 138 10.12 8.28 -44.19
C VAL A 138 11.22 9.05 -43.46
N GLU A 139 12.37 8.37 -43.36
CA GLU A 139 13.76 8.81 -43.61
C GLU A 139 13.98 10.26 -44.09
N VAL A 140 14.80 11.06 -43.37
CA VAL A 140 15.87 11.94 -43.92
C VAL A 140 16.96 12.20 -42.85
N GLU A 141 18.14 11.64 -43.13
CA GLU A 141 19.54 12.12 -43.01
C GLU A 141 20.08 12.98 -41.85
N LYS A 142 21.05 12.36 -41.15
CA LYS A 142 22.44 12.79 -40.81
C LYS A 142 22.71 14.25 -40.43
N GLU A 143 23.27 14.43 -39.21
CA GLU A 143 24.49 15.23 -39.02
C GLU A 143 25.42 14.57 -37.98
N VAL A 144 26.71 14.64 -38.29
CA VAL A 144 27.87 13.97 -37.68
C VAL A 144 28.55 14.95 -36.74
N ILE A 145 28.88 14.55 -35.51
CA ILE A 145 30.03 15.10 -34.77
C ILE A 145 30.70 13.98 -33.96
N ASP A 146 31.90 13.62 -34.41
CA ASP A 146 32.88 12.76 -33.74
C ASP A 146 33.56 13.49 -32.58
N VAL A 147 33.77 12.81 -31.45
CA VAL A 147 35.05 12.87 -30.68
C VAL A 147 35.29 11.51 -30.01
N GLU A 148 36.29 10.79 -30.51
CA GLU A 148 36.88 9.58 -29.94
C GLU A 148 37.80 9.87 -28.73
N ASN A 149 37.86 8.91 -27.80
CA ASN A 149 39.08 8.28 -27.23
C ASN A 149 38.65 7.35 -26.08
N LEU A 150 38.52 6.03 -26.29
CA LEU A 150 39.55 4.99 -26.22
C LEU A 150 40.17 4.81 -24.82
N VAL A 151 39.81 3.72 -24.10
CA VAL A 151 40.74 2.65 -23.68
C VAL A 151 39.95 1.34 -23.52
N GLU A 152 40.43 0.30 -24.21
CA GLU A 152 40.00 -1.09 -24.22
C GLU A 152 40.44 -1.87 -22.97
N SER A 153 39.66 -2.90 -22.60
CA SER A 153 40.21 -4.24 -22.37
C SER A 153 39.11 -5.31 -22.46
N GLU A 154 39.16 -6.08 -23.55
CA GLU A 154 38.84 -7.51 -23.78
C GLU A 154 38.78 -8.42 -22.52
N ASN A 155 38.12 -9.58 -22.43
CA ASN A 155 37.27 -10.43 -23.27
C ASN A 155 36.71 -11.54 -22.33
N GLU A 156 35.44 -11.94 -22.46
CA GLU A 156 35.02 -13.37 -22.51
C GLU A 156 33.49 -13.52 -22.72
N GLU A 157 33.15 -14.15 -23.84
CA GLU A 157 31.92 -14.90 -24.17
C GLU A 157 31.40 -15.76 -23.01
N THR A 158 30.15 -16.18 -22.84
CA THR A 158 28.95 -16.32 -23.66
C THR A 158 27.80 -16.66 -22.71
N LYS A 159 26.57 -16.20 -23.03
CA LYS A 159 25.31 -16.97 -23.07
C LYS A 159 24.14 -15.99 -23.11
N GLU A 160 23.51 -15.94 -24.28
CA GLU A 160 22.29 -15.19 -24.51
C GLU A 160 21.18 -15.65 -23.55
N ILE A 161 20.85 -14.78 -22.60
CA ILE A 161 19.63 -14.87 -21.83
C ILE A 161 18.56 -14.20 -22.71
N PRO A 162 17.46 -14.89 -23.07
CA PRO A 162 16.40 -14.26 -23.83
C PRO A 162 15.87 -13.10 -22.99
N LYS A 163 15.88 -11.89 -23.58
CA LYS A 163 15.34 -10.66 -23.02
C LYS A 163 13.86 -10.86 -22.67
N LYS A 164 13.61 -11.37 -21.47
CA LYS A 164 12.28 -11.53 -20.90
C LYS A 164 11.76 -10.13 -20.64
N GLY A 165 10.83 -9.70 -21.47
CA GLY A 165 10.23 -8.36 -21.43
C GLY A 165 9.90 -7.96 -20.00
N ASN A 166 10.42 -6.80 -19.62
CA ASN A 166 10.18 -6.19 -18.33
C ASN A 166 8.70 -5.79 -18.25
N LEU A 167 7.86 -6.72 -17.80
CA LEU A 167 6.48 -6.45 -17.39
C LEU A 167 6.50 -5.87 -15.96
N PHE A 168 7.40 -4.92 -15.71
CA PHE A 168 7.30 -4.05 -14.55
C PHE A 168 6.15 -3.09 -14.88
N LEU A 169 4.91 -3.56 -14.70
CA LEU A 169 3.78 -2.66 -14.54
C LEU A 169 4.21 -1.68 -13.46
N ASP A 170 4.25 -0.39 -13.81
CA ASP A 170 4.72 0.69 -12.95
C ASP A 170 3.67 0.95 -11.85
N PHE A 171 3.41 -0.07 -11.02
CA PHE A 171 2.53 -0.02 -9.86
C PHE A 171 3.02 0.97 -8.80
N LYS A 172 4.21 1.55 -9.01
CA LYS A 172 4.73 2.70 -8.27
C LYS A 172 3.72 3.85 -8.26
N ASP A 173 2.98 4.06 -9.36
CA ASP A 173 1.94 5.09 -9.47
C ASP A 173 0.69 4.82 -8.59
N MET A 174 0.48 3.56 -8.21
CA MET A 174 -0.66 3.15 -7.40
C MET A 174 -0.40 3.25 -5.91
N ILE A 175 0.87 3.15 -5.52
CA ILE A 175 1.35 3.28 -4.13
C ILE A 175 1.28 4.74 -3.66
N THR A 176 1.30 5.72 -4.57
CA THR A 176 1.40 7.16 -4.25
C THR A 176 0.08 7.89 -3.99
N LYS A 177 -1.08 7.22 -3.96
CA LYS A 177 -2.36 7.88 -3.67
C LYS A 177 -3.15 7.14 -2.59
N LYS A 178 -3.11 7.66 -1.36
CA LYS A 178 -4.26 8.18 -0.57
C LYS A 178 -3.86 8.46 0.88
N MET A 179 -3.27 9.63 1.12
CA MET A 179 -3.18 10.21 2.47
C MET A 179 -4.57 10.73 2.84
N TYR A 180 -5.29 10.05 3.73
CA TYR A 180 -6.55 10.57 4.27
C TYR A 180 -6.25 11.79 5.14
N PRO A 181 -6.97 12.92 5.01
CA PRO A 181 -6.73 14.08 5.86
C PRO A 181 -7.20 13.78 7.29
N THR A 182 -6.25 13.68 8.22
CA THR A 182 -6.52 13.69 9.65
C THR A 182 -7.20 15.01 9.99
N LYS A 183 -8.46 14.97 10.43
CA LYS A 183 -9.16 16.18 10.91
C LYS A 183 -8.47 16.65 12.20
N ILE A 184 -7.60 17.65 12.09
CA ILE A 184 -7.03 18.33 13.25
C ILE A 184 -8.15 19.18 13.85
N ILE A 185 -8.69 18.74 15.00
CA ILE A 185 -9.61 19.56 15.79
C ILE A 185 -8.76 20.62 16.50
N ALA A 186 -8.78 21.84 15.96
CA ALA A 186 -8.16 22.99 16.59
C ALA A 186 -8.95 23.36 17.86
N ILE A 187 -8.36 23.14 19.03
CA ILE A 187 -8.90 23.65 20.29
C ILE A 187 -8.43 25.10 20.42
N THR A 188 -9.28 26.05 20.03
CA THR A 188 -9.09 27.47 20.31
C THR A 188 -9.21 27.70 21.82
N VAL A 189 -8.06 27.87 22.48
CA VAL A 189 -7.97 28.37 23.86
C VAL A 189 -8.38 29.84 23.84
N GLY A 190 -9.62 30.12 24.26
CA GLY A 190 -10.12 31.48 24.41
C GLY A 190 -9.39 32.20 25.53
N THR A 191 -8.64 33.24 25.18
CA THR A 191 -8.08 34.22 26.12
C THR A 191 -9.22 35.10 26.67
N VAL A 192 -9.59 34.90 27.93
CA VAL A 192 -10.47 35.84 28.65
C VAL A 192 -9.58 36.89 29.32
N ALA A 193 -9.56 38.11 28.77
CA ALA A 193 -8.98 39.28 29.42
C ALA A 193 -9.78 40.54 29.08
N LEU A 194 -10.62 41.01 30.02
CA LEU A 194 -11.08 42.40 30.19
C LEU A 194 -11.52 42.51 31.67
N VAL A 195 -10.72 43.05 32.60
CA VAL A 195 -10.48 44.48 32.92
C VAL A 195 -11.76 45.22 33.35
N SER A 196 -11.90 45.42 34.68
CA SER A 196 -12.67 46.46 35.40
C SER A 196 -12.72 45.99 36.87
N SER A 197 -12.17 46.65 37.88
CA SER A 197 -12.47 48.00 38.34
C SER A 197 -11.53 48.35 39.51
N ALA A 198 -11.39 49.65 39.80
CA ALA A 198 -10.73 50.26 40.95
C ALA A 198 -9.25 50.67 40.77
N CYS A 199 -8.98 51.44 39.71
CA CYS A 199 -8.26 52.69 39.93
C CYS A 199 -9.13 53.62 40.80
N LEU A 200 -8.99 53.55 42.12
CA LEU A 200 -9.13 54.72 43.02
C LEU A 200 -8.21 54.53 44.25
N TYR A 201 -6.97 54.14 43.96
CA TYR A 201 -5.82 54.26 44.87
C TYR A 201 -5.30 55.71 44.98
N PHE A 202 -6.12 56.71 44.61
CA PHE A 202 -5.79 58.13 44.59
C PHE A 202 -6.89 58.94 45.27
N VAL A 203 -7.00 58.84 46.60
CA VAL A 203 -7.12 60.00 47.51
C VAL A 203 -6.67 59.50 48.88
N GLN A 204 -5.35 59.34 49.03
CA GLN A 204 -4.74 59.46 50.34
C GLN A 204 -4.98 60.89 50.84
N LYS A 205 -5.54 61.00 52.04
CA LYS A 205 -4.94 61.80 53.12
C LYS A 205 -4.82 63.31 52.86
N LYS A 206 -5.77 64.09 53.39
CA LYS A 206 -5.45 65.36 54.03
C LYS A 206 -6.57 65.80 54.99
N GLU A 207 -6.20 65.76 56.27
CA GLU A 207 -6.65 66.55 57.44
C GLU A 207 -8.15 66.73 57.70
#